data_AF-A0A956TFP0-F1
#
_entry.id   AF-A0A956TFP0-F1
#
_cell.length_a   1.000
_cell.length_b   1.000
_cell.length_c   1.000
_cell.angle_alpha   90.00
_cell.angle_beta   90.00
_cell.angle_gamma   90.00
#
_symmetry.space_group_name_H-M   'P 1'
#
loop_
_entity.id
_entity.type
_entity.pdbx_description
1 polymer ?
#
loop_
_entity_poly.entity_id
_entity_poly.type
_entity_poly.pdbx_seq_one_letter_code
_entity_poly.pdbx_strand_id
1 'polypeptide(L)'
;MAGARTLTGVVLSLVPAAFWLWYLAGLGSKQPGSARACVIAFCLGLLSPLGALALPQPAMPHQVLGLLVFFVVAVGLVEETSKMLVGLVAVKVLGRRDSLDALLLGGCVALGFATTENVVYVYHMGETVILGRAMMSTFGHVLMSAFWAFVLTSGVKRLSGGLLAAAVVHGLYDWLLMIGWGWAAIGFLLLLWSIFRIRVVVGHLEASHRVFITRKVIECRACHTLVRAEVLYCTQCGKARSGDEKTACRNCLVTVEPASEVCPGCECRFAEG
;
A
#
# COMPACT_ATOMS: atom_id res chain seq x y z
N MET A 1 32.13 -2.34 -23.68
CA MET A 1 30.91 -3.15 -23.95
C MET A 1 30.05 -3.39 -22.71
N ALA A 2 30.63 -3.72 -21.54
CA ALA A 2 29.86 -3.89 -20.29
C ALA A 2 29.07 -2.63 -19.86
N GLY A 3 29.71 -1.45 -19.85
CA GLY A 3 29.06 -0.20 -19.41
C GLY A 3 27.87 0.25 -20.26
N ALA A 4 27.85 -0.06 -21.57
CA ALA A 4 26.72 0.26 -22.44
C ALA A 4 25.50 -0.60 -22.11
N ARG A 5 25.69 -1.91 -21.86
CA ARG A 5 24.61 -2.83 -21.47
C ARG A 5 24.00 -2.48 -20.11
N THR A 6 24.84 -2.06 -19.15
CA THR A 6 24.37 -1.62 -17.84
C THR A 6 23.54 -0.33 -17.94
N LEU A 7 24.00 0.64 -18.74
CA LEU A 7 23.26 1.88 -18.96
C LEU A 7 21.90 1.63 -19.60
N THR A 8 21.84 0.79 -20.65
CA THR A 8 20.58 0.44 -21.30
C THR A 8 19.63 -0.28 -20.33
N GLY A 9 20.13 -1.24 -19.54
CA GLY A 9 19.32 -1.94 -18.54
C GLY A 9 18.73 -1.02 -17.47
N VAL A 10 19.50 -0.03 -17.01
CA VAL A 10 19.01 0.99 -16.07
C VAL A 10 17.91 1.84 -16.69
N VAL A 11 18.13 2.35 -17.91
CA VAL A 11 17.13 3.18 -18.61
C VAL A 11 15.84 2.40 -18.84
N LEU A 12 15.95 1.19 -19.37
CA LEU A 12 14.79 0.34 -19.67
C LEU A 12 14.01 -0.08 -18.42
N SER A 13 14.68 -0.20 -17.27
CA SER A 13 14.03 -0.53 -16.00
C SER A 13 13.37 0.69 -15.34
N LEU A 14 13.95 1.89 -15.51
CA LEU A 14 13.44 3.11 -14.91
C LEU A 14 12.18 3.65 -15.59
N VAL A 15 12.00 3.46 -16.89
CA VAL A 15 10.80 3.95 -17.62
C VAL A 15 9.49 3.39 -17.04
N PRO A 16 9.29 2.06 -16.93
CA PRO A 16 8.06 1.54 -16.33
C PRO A 16 7.97 1.83 -14.84
N ALA A 17 9.12 1.89 -14.13
CA ALA A 17 9.13 2.29 -12.72
C ALA A 17 8.61 3.72 -12.54
N ALA A 18 9.04 4.67 -13.38
CA ALA A 18 8.57 6.04 -13.33
C ALA A 18 7.06 6.14 -13.61
N PHE A 19 6.56 5.38 -14.60
CA PHE A 19 5.12 5.31 -14.90
C PHE A 19 4.30 4.83 -13.70
N TRP A 20 4.70 3.69 -13.10
CA TRP A 20 3.98 3.13 -11.96
C TRP A 20 4.12 3.97 -10.69
N LEU A 21 5.26 4.61 -10.49
CA LEU A 21 5.47 5.53 -9.37
C LEU A 21 4.55 6.73 -9.47
N TRP A 22 4.42 7.32 -10.66
CA TRP A 22 3.44 8.38 -10.93
C TRP A 22 2.00 7.92 -10.67
N TYR A 23 1.65 6.72 -11.15
CA TYR A 23 0.33 6.14 -10.90
C TYR A 23 0.05 5.96 -9.40
N LEU A 24 0.97 5.37 -8.64
CA LEU A 24 0.83 5.18 -7.19
C LEU A 24 0.75 6.51 -6.44
N ALA A 25 1.59 7.48 -6.79
CA ALA A 25 1.53 8.82 -6.20
C ALA A 25 0.18 9.52 -6.48
N GLY A 26 -0.41 9.28 -7.65
CA GLY A 26 -1.73 9.78 -8.02
C GLY A 26 -2.90 9.14 -7.27
N LEU A 27 -2.70 7.95 -6.68
CA LEU A 27 -3.69 7.29 -5.81
C LEU A 27 -3.61 7.77 -4.35
N GLY A 28 -2.55 8.50 -3.98
CA GLY A 28 -2.29 8.93 -2.61
C GLY A 28 -3.28 9.98 -2.08
N SER A 29 -3.21 10.20 -0.76
CA SER A 29 -3.92 11.32 -0.15
C SER A 29 -3.42 12.66 -0.72
N LYS A 30 -4.32 13.65 -0.80
CA LYS A 30 -3.98 15.03 -1.23
C LYS A 30 -3.18 15.82 -0.19
N GLN A 31 -2.64 15.15 0.82
CA GLN A 31 -1.83 15.80 1.84
C GLN A 31 -0.51 16.31 1.23
N PRO A 32 0.00 17.46 1.70
CA PRO A 32 1.31 17.96 1.29
C PRO A 32 2.39 16.89 1.48
N GLY A 33 3.24 16.70 0.48
CA GLY A 33 4.39 15.80 0.55
C GLY A 33 4.12 14.30 0.32
N SER A 34 2.89 13.89 0.00
CA SER A 34 2.57 12.48 -0.32
C SER A 34 3.36 11.94 -1.52
N ALA A 35 3.49 12.74 -2.59
CA ALA A 35 4.31 12.38 -3.74
C ALA A 35 5.80 12.23 -3.38
N ARG A 36 6.32 13.13 -2.53
CA ARG A 36 7.71 13.05 -2.05
C ARG A 36 7.94 11.78 -1.21
N ALA A 37 6.97 11.42 -0.37
CA ALA A 37 7.00 10.19 0.40
C ALA A 37 7.08 8.94 -0.50
N CYS A 38 6.33 8.91 -1.61
CA CYS A 38 6.39 7.84 -2.60
C CYS A 38 7.79 7.72 -3.23
N VAL A 39 8.40 8.85 -3.62
CA VAL A 39 9.76 8.87 -4.17
C VAL A 39 10.78 8.36 -3.15
N ILE A 40 10.69 8.79 -1.88
CA ILE A 40 11.59 8.32 -0.82
C ILE A 40 11.44 6.81 -0.62
N ALA A 41 10.20 6.32 -0.53
CA ALA A 41 9.92 4.90 -0.38
C ALA A 41 10.45 4.07 -1.56
N PHE A 42 10.30 4.57 -2.79
CA PHE A 42 10.90 3.97 -3.99
C PHE A 42 12.42 3.88 -3.89
N CYS A 43 13.09 4.98 -3.51
CA CYS A 43 14.55 5.00 -3.36
C CYS A 43 15.04 4.03 -2.28
N LEU A 44 14.33 3.94 -1.14
CA LEU A 44 14.62 2.95 -0.11
C LEU A 44 14.42 1.51 -0.63
N GLY A 45 13.39 1.30 -1.45
CA GLY A 45 13.09 0.01 -2.09
C GLY A 45 14.21 -0.51 -2.99
N LEU A 46 14.98 0.37 -3.64
CA LEU A 46 16.13 -0.04 -4.46
C LEU A 46 17.16 -0.87 -3.67
N LEU A 47 17.22 -0.69 -2.34
CA LEU A 47 18.12 -1.41 -1.44
C LEU A 47 17.54 -2.73 -0.92
N SER A 48 16.23 -2.94 -1.05
CA SER A 48 15.58 -4.14 -0.48
C SER A 48 16.06 -5.47 -1.08
N PRO A 49 16.48 -5.60 -2.36
CA PRO A 49 17.07 -6.85 -2.86
C PRO A 49 18.32 -7.30 -2.09
N LEU A 50 19.06 -6.40 -1.43
CA LEU A 50 20.24 -6.76 -0.64
C LEU A 50 19.90 -7.72 0.51
N GLY A 51 18.70 -7.61 1.09
CA GLY A 51 18.26 -8.52 2.14
C GLY A 51 17.97 -9.93 1.63
N ALA A 52 17.47 -10.06 0.40
CA ALA A 52 17.26 -11.36 -0.24
C ALA A 52 18.58 -12.03 -0.64
N LEU A 53 19.53 -11.23 -1.15
CA LEU A 53 20.87 -11.69 -1.54
C LEU A 53 21.74 -12.13 -0.35
N ALA A 54 21.45 -11.63 0.86
CA ALA A 54 22.17 -12.03 2.06
C ALA A 54 21.88 -13.47 2.51
N LEU A 55 20.80 -14.09 2.01
CA LEU A 55 20.41 -15.45 2.36
C LEU A 55 20.87 -16.45 1.30
N PRO A 56 21.38 -17.63 1.71
CA PRO A 56 21.76 -18.68 0.78
C PRO A 56 20.53 -19.20 0.05
N GLN A 57 20.63 -19.29 -1.28
CA GLN A 57 19.56 -19.81 -2.12
C GLN A 57 19.67 -21.34 -2.19
N PRO A 58 18.64 -22.10 -1.79
CA PRO A 58 18.66 -23.55 -1.90
C PRO A 58 18.65 -23.98 -3.37
N ALA A 59 19.10 -25.22 -3.63
CA ALA A 59 19.04 -25.77 -4.98
C ALA A 59 17.59 -25.87 -5.47
N MET A 60 17.36 -25.47 -6.73
CA MET A 60 16.03 -25.57 -7.32
C MET A 60 15.61 -27.03 -7.50
N PRO A 61 14.45 -27.44 -6.97
CA PRO A 61 13.95 -28.80 -7.12
C PRO A 61 13.41 -29.05 -8.53
N HIS A 62 13.45 -30.31 -8.97
CA HIS A 62 12.94 -30.71 -10.28
C HIS A 62 11.45 -31.09 -10.29
N GLN A 63 10.88 -31.47 -9.14
CA GLN A 63 9.46 -31.84 -9.07
C GLN A 63 8.57 -30.60 -9.10
N VAL A 64 7.47 -30.66 -9.85
CA VAL A 64 6.52 -29.55 -10.02
C VAL A 64 6.01 -29.01 -8.68
N LEU A 65 5.64 -29.88 -7.74
CA LEU A 65 5.19 -29.45 -6.40
C LEU A 65 6.35 -28.89 -5.56
N GLY A 66 7.54 -29.50 -5.66
CA GLY A 66 8.73 -29.00 -5.00
C GLY A 66 9.08 -27.58 -5.46
N LEU A 67 8.90 -27.31 -6.75
CA LEU A 67 9.13 -25.99 -7.36
C LEU A 67 8.20 -24.92 -6.81
N LEU A 68 6.91 -25.26 -6.59
CA LEU A 68 5.98 -24.35 -5.95
C LEU A 68 6.41 -24.01 -4.52
N VAL A 69 6.79 -25.03 -3.72
CA VAL A 69 7.27 -24.81 -2.35
C VAL A 69 8.54 -23.97 -2.34
N PHE A 70 9.46 -24.22 -3.27
CA PHE A 70 10.66 -23.42 -3.47
C PHE A 70 10.32 -21.96 -3.74
N PHE A 71 9.46 -21.66 -4.71
CA PHE A 71 9.09 -20.29 -5.03
C PHE A 71 8.33 -19.59 -3.91
N VAL A 72 7.51 -20.30 -3.12
CA VAL A 72 6.81 -19.71 -1.98
C VAL A 72 7.77 -19.41 -0.82
N VAL A 73 8.64 -20.36 -0.46
CA VAL A 73 9.42 -20.28 0.79
C VAL A 73 10.81 -19.68 0.58
N ALA A 74 11.53 -20.10 -0.46
CA ALA A 74 12.91 -19.66 -0.69
C ALA A 74 12.97 -18.30 -1.41
N VAL A 75 12.01 -18.04 -2.31
CA VAL A 75 11.96 -16.80 -3.10
C VAL A 75 10.94 -15.83 -2.50
N GLY A 76 9.64 -16.14 -2.63
CA GLY A 76 8.55 -15.24 -2.25
C GLY A 76 8.62 -14.77 -0.81
N LEU A 77 8.77 -15.68 0.16
CA LEU A 77 8.85 -15.29 1.57
C LEU A 77 10.06 -14.42 1.87
N VAL A 78 11.24 -14.76 1.34
CA VAL A 78 12.48 -14.01 1.56
C VAL A 78 12.37 -12.60 0.98
N GLU A 79 11.94 -12.49 -0.27
CA GLU A 79 11.85 -11.20 -0.93
C GLU A 79 10.75 -10.32 -0.35
N GLU A 80 9.56 -10.87 -0.10
CA GLU A 80 8.47 -10.11 0.51
C GLU A 80 8.81 -9.69 1.94
N THR A 81 9.52 -10.51 2.70
CA THR A 81 10.04 -10.10 4.02
C THR A 81 11.00 -8.93 3.88
N SER A 82 11.92 -8.99 2.92
CA SER A 82 12.89 -7.92 2.72
C SER A 82 12.23 -6.59 2.34
N LYS A 83 11.28 -6.62 1.39
CA LYS A 83 10.46 -5.47 1.01
C LYS A 83 9.65 -4.95 2.21
N MET A 84 9.01 -5.84 2.96
CA MET A 84 8.20 -5.49 4.12
C MET A 84 9.01 -4.78 5.20
N LEU A 85 10.23 -5.23 5.50
CA LEU A 85 11.12 -4.59 6.47
C LEU A 85 11.47 -3.15 6.06
N VAL A 86 11.80 -2.94 4.79
CA VAL A 86 12.05 -1.60 4.25
C VAL A 86 10.77 -0.75 4.26
N GLY A 87 9.62 -1.34 3.92
CA GLY A 87 8.31 -0.71 3.99
C GLY A 87 7.95 -0.25 5.40
N LEU A 88 8.23 -1.07 6.43
CA LEU A 88 8.03 -0.71 7.84
C LEU A 88 8.86 0.51 8.22
N VAL A 89 10.13 0.56 7.81
CA VAL A 89 11.01 1.71 8.04
C VAL A 89 10.47 2.94 7.33
N ALA A 90 10.10 2.83 6.04
CA ALA A 90 9.57 3.94 5.26
C ALA A 90 8.31 4.55 5.89
N VAL A 91 7.33 3.71 6.24
CA VAL A 91 6.07 4.14 6.87
C VAL A 91 6.33 4.81 8.22
N LYS A 92 7.23 4.27 9.04
CA LYS A 92 7.57 4.83 10.35
C LYS A 92 8.29 6.17 10.26
N VAL A 93 9.30 6.28 9.39
CA VAL A 93 10.10 7.51 9.22
C VAL A 93 9.27 8.64 8.58
N LEU A 94 8.38 8.30 7.65
CA LEU A 94 7.53 9.27 6.95
C LEU A 94 6.25 9.62 7.73
N GLY A 95 6.10 9.10 8.95
CA GLY A 95 4.97 9.40 9.84
C GLY A 95 3.61 8.94 9.31
N ARG A 96 3.57 8.01 8.36
CA ARG A 96 2.32 7.51 7.77
C ARG A 96 1.77 6.36 8.59
N ARG A 97 0.45 6.31 8.80
CA ARG A 97 -0.15 5.30 9.70
C ARG A 97 -1.44 4.67 9.17
N ASP A 98 -2.12 5.31 8.23
CA ASP A 98 -3.31 4.74 7.62
C ASP A 98 -2.96 3.64 6.61
N SER A 99 -3.94 2.76 6.38
CA SER A 99 -3.79 1.57 5.54
C SER A 99 -3.54 1.93 4.08
N LEU A 100 -4.01 3.09 3.60
CA LEU A 100 -3.81 3.54 2.22
C LEU A 100 -2.38 4.02 2.01
N ASP A 101 -1.90 4.93 2.85
CA ASP A 101 -0.52 5.41 2.78
C ASP A 101 0.46 4.24 2.99
N ALA A 102 0.16 3.29 3.89
CA ALA A 102 0.96 2.08 4.06
C ALA A 102 0.96 1.19 2.81
N LEU A 103 -0.20 0.98 2.17
CA LEU A 103 -0.34 0.26 0.91
C LEU A 103 0.49 0.90 -0.21
N LEU A 104 0.41 2.22 -0.37
CA LEU A 104 1.07 2.94 -1.45
C LEU A 104 2.58 3.04 -1.22
N LEU A 105 3.04 3.31 0.01
CA LEU A 105 4.46 3.32 0.34
C LEU A 105 5.08 1.93 0.22
N GLY A 106 4.38 0.87 0.67
CA GLY A 106 4.81 -0.51 0.46
C GLY A 106 4.89 -0.87 -1.03
N GLY A 107 3.91 -0.42 -1.83
CA GLY A 107 3.96 -0.54 -3.28
C GLY A 107 5.16 0.18 -3.92
N CYS A 108 5.50 1.39 -3.44
CA CYS A 108 6.68 2.11 -3.91
C CYS A 108 7.99 1.37 -3.56
N VAL A 109 8.08 0.79 -2.36
CA VAL A 109 9.22 -0.06 -1.97
C VAL A 109 9.34 -1.28 -2.89
N ALA A 110 8.23 -1.97 -3.15
CA ALA A 110 8.19 -3.11 -4.06
C ALA A 110 8.58 -2.72 -5.50
N LEU A 111 8.22 -1.51 -5.94
CA LEU A 111 8.60 -0.96 -7.23
C LEU A 111 10.12 -0.69 -7.31
N GLY A 112 10.71 -0.19 -6.23
CA GLY A 112 12.16 -0.05 -6.11
C GLY A 112 12.87 -1.41 -6.18
N PHE A 113 12.38 -2.42 -5.46
CA PHE A 113 12.88 -3.79 -5.55
C PHE A 113 12.87 -4.30 -7.00
N ALA A 114 11.72 -4.20 -7.66
CA ALA A 114 11.52 -4.66 -9.03
C ALA A 114 12.44 -3.95 -10.03
N THR A 115 12.73 -2.67 -9.79
CA THR A 115 13.64 -1.89 -10.64
C THR A 115 15.06 -2.46 -10.57
N THR A 116 15.58 -2.68 -9.37
CA THR A 116 16.89 -3.29 -9.18
C THR A 116 16.94 -4.70 -9.76
N GLU A 117 15.88 -5.50 -9.55
CA GLU A 117 15.79 -6.85 -10.11
C GLU A 117 15.83 -6.85 -11.64
N ASN A 118 15.04 -5.98 -12.29
CA ASN A 118 15.04 -5.84 -13.75
C ASN A 118 16.41 -5.44 -14.31
N VAL A 119 17.15 -4.56 -13.63
CA VAL A 119 18.52 -4.20 -14.05
C VAL A 119 19.43 -5.43 -14.04
N VAL A 120 19.34 -6.27 -13.00
CA VAL A 120 20.09 -7.52 -12.89
C VAL A 120 19.67 -8.50 -14.00
N TYR A 121 18.37 -8.64 -14.27
CA TYR A 121 17.87 -9.50 -15.34
C TYR A 121 18.38 -9.07 -16.73
N VAL A 122 18.33 -7.78 -17.06
CA VAL A 122 18.85 -7.28 -18.35
C VAL A 122 20.35 -7.53 -18.46
N TYR A 123 21.08 -7.32 -17.38
CA TYR A 123 22.53 -7.54 -17.36
C TYR A 123 22.89 -8.99 -17.69
N HIS A 124 22.14 -9.96 -17.17
CA HIS A 124 22.41 -11.39 -17.40
C HIS A 124 21.76 -11.99 -18.65
N MET A 125 20.54 -11.59 -18.99
CA MET A 125 19.72 -12.23 -20.02
C MET A 125 19.58 -11.40 -21.30
N GLY A 126 20.01 -10.13 -21.29
CA GLY A 126 19.89 -9.20 -22.42
C GLY A 126 18.58 -8.41 -22.43
N GLU A 127 18.51 -7.44 -23.36
CA GLU A 127 17.47 -6.41 -23.40
C GLU A 127 16.08 -6.94 -23.83
N THR A 128 16.04 -8.04 -24.59
CA THR A 128 14.80 -8.63 -25.12
C THR A 128 13.88 -9.17 -24.02
N VAL A 129 14.44 -9.56 -22.87
CA VAL A 129 13.68 -10.04 -21.71
C VAL A 129 12.80 -8.95 -21.10
N ILE A 130 13.19 -7.67 -21.24
CA ILE A 130 12.47 -6.57 -20.63
C ILE A 130 11.11 -6.30 -21.30
N LEU A 131 10.94 -6.58 -22.60
CA LEU A 131 9.70 -6.19 -23.30
C LEU A 131 8.44 -6.87 -22.72
N GLY A 132 8.57 -8.09 -22.18
CA GLY A 132 7.50 -8.78 -21.46
C GLY A 132 7.49 -8.53 -19.94
N ARG A 133 8.68 -8.47 -19.30
CA ARG A 133 8.82 -8.31 -17.84
C ARG A 133 8.55 -6.88 -17.37
N ALA A 134 9.04 -5.88 -18.08
CA ALA A 134 9.27 -4.55 -17.54
C ALA A 134 7.99 -3.81 -17.14
N MET A 135 6.85 -4.07 -17.77
CA MET A 135 5.58 -3.51 -17.31
C MET A 135 4.86 -4.43 -16.32
N MET A 136 4.76 -5.73 -16.67
CA MET A 136 3.85 -6.66 -16.01
C MET A 136 4.44 -7.29 -14.74
N SER A 137 5.70 -7.71 -14.78
CA SER A 137 6.41 -8.24 -13.60
C SER A 137 6.73 -7.11 -12.61
N THR A 138 7.08 -5.92 -13.12
CA THR A 138 7.31 -4.73 -12.28
C THR A 138 6.08 -4.34 -11.46
N PHE A 139 4.90 -4.26 -12.10
CA PHE A 139 3.67 -4.01 -11.36
C PHE A 139 3.22 -5.23 -10.55
N GLY A 140 3.56 -6.44 -10.99
CA GLY A 140 3.39 -7.67 -10.22
C GLY A 140 3.93 -7.54 -8.80
N HIS A 141 5.20 -7.14 -8.63
CA HIS A 141 5.76 -6.93 -7.28
C HIS A 141 4.89 -6.00 -6.40
N VAL A 142 4.36 -4.92 -6.97
CA VAL A 142 3.44 -4.00 -6.25
C VAL A 142 2.17 -4.73 -5.81
N LEU A 143 1.58 -5.53 -6.70
CA LEU A 143 0.34 -6.27 -6.45
C LEU A 143 0.52 -7.38 -5.41
N MET A 144 1.62 -8.13 -5.47
CA MET A 144 1.96 -9.17 -4.49
C MET A 144 2.26 -8.56 -3.11
N SER A 145 3.04 -7.47 -3.06
CA SER A 145 3.37 -6.78 -1.80
C SER A 145 2.17 -6.07 -1.16
N ALA A 146 1.10 -5.80 -1.91
CA ALA A 146 -0.12 -5.17 -1.40
C ALA A 146 -0.75 -5.90 -0.21
N PHE A 147 -0.56 -7.22 -0.12
CA PHE A 147 -1.12 -8.07 0.93
C PHE A 147 -0.54 -7.76 2.32
N TRP A 148 0.78 -7.56 2.44
CA TRP A 148 1.39 -7.12 3.69
C TRP A 148 1.31 -5.61 3.85
N ALA A 149 1.43 -4.84 2.76
CA ALA A 149 1.47 -3.37 2.81
C ALA A 149 0.18 -2.76 3.37
N PHE A 150 -0.98 -3.30 2.98
CA PHE A 150 -2.28 -2.80 3.46
C PHE A 150 -2.48 -3.02 4.97
N VAL A 151 -1.87 -4.05 5.55
CA VAL A 151 -2.01 -4.41 6.98
C VAL A 151 -0.78 -4.07 7.79
N LEU A 152 0.17 -3.32 7.23
CA LEU A 152 1.49 -3.05 7.80
C LEU A 152 1.42 -2.42 9.20
N THR A 153 0.40 -1.59 9.43
CA THR A 153 0.18 -0.86 10.69
C THR A 153 -0.88 -1.53 11.58
N SER A 154 -1.36 -2.73 11.21
CA SER A 154 -2.47 -3.42 11.88
C SER A 154 -2.05 -4.44 12.96
N GLY A 155 -0.78 -4.42 13.38
CA GLY A 155 -0.22 -5.31 14.40
C GLY A 155 0.32 -6.64 13.86
N VAL A 156 1.15 -7.30 14.67
CA VAL A 156 2.00 -8.44 14.24
C VAL A 156 1.20 -9.61 13.66
N LYS A 157 0.06 -9.98 14.28
CA LYS A 157 -0.76 -11.11 13.82
C LYS A 157 -1.33 -10.91 12.42
N ARG A 158 -1.78 -9.68 12.10
CA ARG A 158 -2.31 -9.36 10.77
C ARG A 158 -1.18 -9.22 9.75
N LEU A 159 -0.05 -8.66 10.18
CA LEU A 159 1.13 -8.52 9.35
C LEU A 159 1.71 -9.88 8.92
N SER A 160 1.85 -10.83 9.84
CA SER A 160 2.35 -12.17 9.51
C SER A 160 1.42 -12.89 8.52
N GLY A 161 0.11 -12.76 8.68
CA GLY A 161 -0.87 -13.28 7.72
C GLY A 161 -0.76 -12.62 6.35
N GLY A 162 -0.56 -11.29 6.30
CA GLY A 162 -0.34 -10.55 5.05
C GLY A 162 0.96 -10.95 4.35
N LEU A 163 2.05 -11.14 5.10
CA LEU A 163 3.32 -11.62 4.59
C LEU A 163 3.23 -13.04 4.03
N LEU A 164 2.58 -13.95 4.76
CA LEU A 164 2.37 -15.32 4.28
C LEU A 164 1.52 -15.33 2.99
N ALA A 165 0.46 -14.52 2.95
CA ALA A 165 -0.36 -14.39 1.75
C ALA A 165 0.47 -13.85 0.58
N ALA A 166 1.28 -12.80 0.80
CA ALA A 166 2.19 -12.23 -0.21
C ALA A 166 3.18 -13.27 -0.74
N ALA A 167 3.81 -14.04 0.16
CA ALA A 167 4.75 -15.11 -0.20
C ALA A 167 4.09 -16.20 -1.05
N VAL A 168 2.86 -16.61 -0.70
CA VAL A 168 2.10 -17.60 -1.47
C VAL A 168 1.73 -17.08 -2.86
N VAL A 169 1.20 -15.85 -2.97
CA VAL A 169 0.82 -15.30 -4.28
C VAL A 169 2.04 -15.02 -5.15
N HIS A 170 3.15 -14.57 -4.57
CA HIS A 170 4.42 -14.41 -5.27
C HIS A 170 4.92 -15.75 -5.79
N GLY A 171 5.04 -16.75 -4.90
CA GLY A 171 5.54 -18.05 -5.32
C GLY A 171 4.65 -18.73 -6.35
N LEU A 172 3.33 -18.53 -6.28
CA LEU A 172 2.39 -19.00 -7.30
C LEU A 172 2.62 -18.32 -8.66
N TYR A 173 2.88 -17.01 -8.67
CA TYR A 173 3.18 -16.28 -9.90
C TYR A 173 4.44 -16.81 -10.58
N ASP A 174 5.53 -16.96 -9.83
CA ASP A 174 6.80 -17.48 -10.36
C ASP A 174 6.66 -18.93 -10.84
N TRP A 175 5.93 -19.75 -10.07
CA TRP A 175 5.65 -21.13 -10.45
C TRP A 175 4.86 -21.21 -11.76
N LEU A 176 3.81 -20.40 -11.94
CA LEU A 176 3.03 -20.35 -13.18
C LEU A 176 3.90 -19.97 -14.39
N LEU A 177 4.80 -19.00 -14.22
CA LEU A 177 5.75 -18.64 -15.28
C LEU A 177 6.71 -19.80 -15.59
N MET A 178 7.25 -20.45 -14.55
CA MET A 178 8.26 -21.48 -14.68
C MET A 178 7.73 -22.76 -15.34
N ILE A 179 6.45 -23.10 -15.14
CA ILE A 179 5.80 -24.23 -15.82
C ILE A 179 5.27 -23.88 -17.22
N GLY A 180 5.54 -22.66 -17.71
CA GLY A 180 5.15 -22.21 -19.06
C GLY A 180 3.70 -21.71 -19.17
N TRP A 181 3.00 -21.49 -18.06
CA TRP A 181 1.60 -21.06 -18.05
C TRP A 181 1.46 -19.53 -18.02
N GLY A 182 2.13 -18.85 -18.96
CA GLY A 182 2.19 -17.39 -19.02
C GLY A 182 0.81 -16.71 -19.08
N TRP A 183 -0.15 -17.28 -19.82
CA TRP A 183 -1.51 -16.75 -19.88
C TRP A 183 -2.24 -16.83 -18.53
N ALA A 184 -2.03 -17.91 -17.77
CA ALA A 184 -2.57 -18.04 -16.42
C ALA A 184 -1.90 -17.02 -15.48
N ALA A 185 -0.59 -16.78 -15.61
CA ALA A 185 0.11 -15.75 -14.84
C ALA A 185 -0.43 -14.34 -15.12
N ILE A 186 -0.76 -14.02 -16.38
CA ILE A 186 -1.42 -12.74 -16.74
C ILE A 186 -2.81 -12.66 -16.10
N GLY A 187 -3.64 -13.71 -16.24
CA GLY A 187 -4.96 -13.76 -15.60
C GLY A 187 -4.88 -13.60 -14.08
N PHE A 188 -3.86 -14.21 -13.46
CA PHE A 188 -3.59 -14.09 -12.05
C PHE A 188 -3.22 -12.65 -11.65
N LEU A 189 -2.38 -11.95 -12.41
CA LEU A 189 -2.08 -10.54 -12.16
C LEU A 189 -3.30 -9.62 -12.33
N LEU A 190 -4.20 -9.90 -13.28
CA LEU A 190 -5.45 -9.15 -13.42
C LEU A 190 -6.37 -9.35 -12.20
N LEU A 191 -6.41 -10.56 -11.64
CA LEU A 191 -7.09 -10.83 -10.37
C LEU A 191 -6.45 -10.04 -9.22
N LEU A 192 -5.13 -10.09 -9.07
CA LEU A 192 -4.43 -9.33 -8.02
C LEU A 192 -4.62 -7.82 -8.20
N TRP A 193 -4.65 -7.32 -9.43
CA TRP A 193 -4.94 -5.92 -9.72
C TRP A 193 -6.35 -5.53 -9.27
N SER A 194 -7.33 -6.39 -9.52
CA SER A 194 -8.71 -6.19 -9.04
C SER A 194 -8.76 -6.09 -7.52
N ILE A 195 -8.05 -6.98 -6.82
CA ILE A 195 -7.93 -6.96 -5.35
C ILE A 195 -7.23 -5.66 -4.89
N PHE A 196 -6.13 -5.27 -5.53
CA PHE A 196 -5.42 -4.03 -5.22
C PHE A 196 -6.33 -2.81 -5.36
N ARG A 197 -7.11 -2.72 -6.44
CA ARG A 197 -8.07 -1.62 -6.65
C ARG A 197 -9.12 -1.57 -5.54
N ILE A 198 -9.64 -2.73 -5.13
CA ILE A 198 -10.57 -2.82 -3.99
C ILE A 198 -9.89 -2.31 -2.72
N ARG A 199 -8.63 -2.69 -2.45
CA ARG A 199 -7.88 -2.22 -1.27
C ARG A 199 -7.61 -0.72 -1.29
N VAL A 200 -7.35 -0.13 -2.47
CA VAL A 200 -7.23 1.32 -2.63
C VAL A 200 -8.55 2.02 -2.28
N VAL A 201 -9.68 1.53 -2.78
CA VAL A 201 -11.01 2.09 -2.46
C VAL A 201 -11.31 1.94 -0.97
N VAL A 202 -11.10 0.77 -0.37
CA VAL A 202 -11.28 0.55 1.06
C VAL A 202 -10.35 1.48 1.87
N GLY A 203 -9.09 1.64 1.44
CA GLY A 203 -8.14 2.56 2.06
C GLY A 203 -8.61 4.01 2.01
N HIS A 204 -9.16 4.47 0.88
CA HIS A 204 -9.77 5.80 0.79
C HIS A 204 -10.97 5.96 1.72
N LEU A 205 -11.82 4.94 1.86
CA LEU A 205 -12.96 4.97 2.78
C LEU A 205 -12.49 5.02 4.24
N GLU A 206 -11.51 4.19 4.62
CA GLU A 206 -10.91 4.18 5.95
C GLU A 206 -10.23 5.52 6.27
N ALA A 207 -9.50 6.10 5.32
CA ALA A 207 -8.87 7.41 5.47
C ALA A 207 -9.91 8.53 5.60
N SER A 208 -10.95 8.52 4.76
CA SER A 208 -12.04 9.51 4.81
C SER A 208 -12.80 9.45 6.14
N HIS A 209 -13.02 8.24 6.69
CA HIS A 209 -13.63 8.07 8.00
C HIS A 209 -12.77 8.64 9.14
N ARG A 210 -11.44 8.69 9.00
CA ARG A 210 -10.54 9.33 9.98
C ARG A 210 -10.48 10.85 9.84
N VAL A 211 -10.68 11.39 8.63
CA VAL A 211 -10.66 12.85 8.40
C VAL A 211 -11.96 13.51 8.89
N PHE A 212 -13.10 12.83 8.86
CA PHE A 212 -14.40 13.39 9.25
C PHE A 212 -14.95 12.81 10.57
N ILE A 213 -14.12 12.76 11.62
CA ILE A 213 -14.56 12.30 12.95
C ILE A 213 -15.30 13.43 13.68
N THR A 214 -15.03 14.70 13.42
CA THR A 214 -15.82 15.79 14.00
C THR A 214 -16.95 16.23 13.07
N ARG A 215 -18.12 16.52 13.64
CA ARG A 215 -19.25 17.11 12.93
C ARG A 215 -19.76 18.33 13.70
N LYS A 216 -20.08 19.40 12.98
CA LYS A 216 -20.74 20.56 13.58
C LYS A 216 -22.18 20.21 13.92
N VAL A 217 -22.55 20.36 15.18
CA VAL A 217 -23.87 20.10 15.72
C VAL A 217 -24.37 21.32 16.48
N ILE A 218 -25.68 21.42 16.64
CA ILE A 218 -26.33 22.39 17.51
C ILE A 218 -27.28 21.62 18.44
N GLU A 219 -27.40 22.08 19.67
CA GLU A 219 -28.37 21.56 20.62
C GLU A 219 -29.64 22.39 20.53
N CYS A 220 -30.76 21.78 20.13
CA CYS A 220 -32.03 22.49 19.95
C CYS A 220 -32.55 23.01 21.29
N ARG A 221 -32.75 24.33 21.43
CA ARG A 221 -33.27 24.94 22.69
C ARG A 221 -34.67 24.48 23.09
N ALA A 222 -35.42 23.86 22.20
CA ALA A 222 -36.81 23.47 22.45
C ALA A 222 -36.99 22.01 22.88
N CYS A 223 -36.14 21.10 22.41
CA CYS A 223 -36.25 19.67 22.70
C CYS A 223 -34.93 19.02 23.11
N HIS A 224 -33.85 19.80 23.20
CA HIS A 224 -32.50 19.35 23.57
C HIS A 224 -31.88 18.27 22.67
N THR A 225 -32.52 17.91 21.56
CA THR A 225 -31.94 17.02 20.55
C THR A 225 -30.75 17.72 19.85
N LEU A 226 -29.66 16.96 19.69
CA LEU A 226 -28.54 17.34 18.85
C LEU A 226 -28.91 17.16 17.38
N VAL A 227 -28.82 18.25 16.60
CA VAL A 227 -29.03 18.23 15.15
C VAL A 227 -27.81 18.79 14.44
N ARG A 228 -27.69 18.52 13.13
CA ARG A 228 -26.57 19.01 12.31
C ARG A 228 -26.60 20.54 12.23
N ALA A 229 -25.46 21.23 12.33
CA ALA A 229 -25.43 22.69 12.21
C ALA A 229 -25.88 23.20 10.83
N GLU A 230 -25.83 22.34 9.82
CA GLU A 230 -26.25 22.59 8.43
C GLU A 230 -27.77 22.75 8.28
N VAL A 231 -28.58 22.21 9.20
CA VAL A 231 -30.05 22.21 9.05
C VAL A 231 -30.69 23.50 9.59
N LEU A 232 -31.67 24.02 8.85
CA LEU A 232 -32.41 25.23 9.22
C LEU A 232 -33.51 24.97 10.27
N TYR A 233 -33.99 23.74 10.37
CA TYR A 233 -35.05 23.32 11.27
C TYR A 233 -34.64 22.05 12.02
N CYS A 234 -35.05 21.92 13.28
CA CYS A 234 -34.82 20.73 14.07
C CYS A 234 -35.56 19.54 13.46
N THR A 235 -34.83 18.46 13.15
CA THR A 235 -35.38 17.24 12.55
C THR A 235 -36.29 16.44 13.50
N GLN A 236 -36.27 16.74 14.80
CA GLN A 236 -37.11 16.08 15.80
C GLN A 236 -38.41 16.86 16.08
N CYS A 237 -38.31 18.18 16.32
CA CYS A 237 -39.46 18.99 16.77
C CYS A 237 -39.93 20.05 15.76
N GLY A 238 -39.29 20.17 14.60
CA GLY A 238 -39.67 21.10 13.52
C GLY A 238 -39.41 22.59 13.78
N LYS A 239 -38.96 22.97 14.98
CA LYS A 239 -38.65 24.39 15.29
C LYS A 239 -37.41 24.87 14.55
N ALA A 240 -37.38 26.16 14.24
CA ALA A 240 -36.23 26.81 13.62
C ALA A 240 -34.96 26.62 14.45
N ARG A 241 -33.83 26.59 13.74
CA ARG A 241 -32.49 26.52 14.30
C ARG A 241 -32.32 27.50 15.46
N SER A 242 -32.01 26.97 16.64
CA SER A 242 -31.78 27.74 17.86
C SER A 242 -30.76 27.00 18.74
N GLY A 243 -29.64 27.66 19.05
CA GLY A 243 -28.52 27.07 19.81
C GLY A 243 -27.15 27.44 19.21
N ASP A 244 -26.11 27.25 20.00
CA ASP A 244 -24.73 27.55 19.60
C ASP A 244 -24.10 26.37 18.85
N GLU A 245 -23.27 26.67 17.85
CA GLU A 245 -22.51 25.63 17.14
C GLU A 245 -21.48 25.01 18.07
N LYS A 246 -21.56 23.68 18.20
CA LYS A 246 -20.58 22.85 18.90
C LYS A 246 -19.98 21.86 17.90
N THR A 247 -18.75 21.47 18.13
CA THR A 247 -18.12 20.37 17.41
C THR A 247 -18.33 19.10 18.21
N ALA A 248 -18.88 18.05 17.62
CA ALA A 248 -19.08 16.75 18.30
C ALA A 248 -18.35 15.63 17.57
N CYS A 249 -17.83 14.67 18.35
CA CYS A 249 -17.25 13.44 17.83
C CYS A 249 -18.35 12.56 17.20
N ARG A 250 -18.14 12.07 15.99
CA ARG A 250 -19.09 11.26 15.25
C ARG A 250 -19.21 9.84 15.80
N ASN A 251 -18.22 9.39 16.58
CA ASN A 251 -18.19 8.03 17.13
C ASN A 251 -18.91 7.93 18.48
N CYS A 252 -18.75 8.91 19.38
CA CYS A 252 -19.36 8.90 20.72
C CYS A 252 -20.29 10.09 21.00
N LEU A 253 -20.45 11.02 20.06
CA LEU A 253 -21.28 12.23 20.17
C LEU A 253 -20.88 13.21 21.28
N VAL A 254 -19.75 12.97 21.97
CA VAL A 254 -19.17 13.90 22.93
C VAL A 254 -18.71 15.17 22.21
N THR A 255 -19.05 16.33 22.78
CA THR A 255 -18.56 17.63 22.33
C THR A 255 -17.06 17.73 22.51
N VAL A 256 -16.38 18.20 21.47
CA VAL A 256 -14.92 18.33 21.44
C VAL A 256 -14.50 19.75 21.17
N GLU A 257 -13.44 20.16 21.86
CA GLU A 257 -12.84 21.46 21.63
C GLU A 257 -12.16 21.50 20.25
N PRO A 258 -12.22 22.64 19.53
CA PRO A 258 -11.65 22.76 18.18
C PRO A 258 -10.16 22.40 18.08
N ALA A 259 -9.39 22.56 19.16
CA ALA A 259 -7.96 22.29 19.21
C ALA A 259 -7.60 20.89 19.74
N SER A 260 -8.59 20.06 20.10
CA SER A 260 -8.32 18.72 20.59
C SER A 260 -7.84 17.80 19.45
N GLU A 261 -6.74 17.09 19.67
CA GLU A 261 -6.24 16.03 18.76
C GLU A 261 -6.86 14.66 19.06
N VAL A 262 -7.46 14.51 20.23
CA VAL A 262 -8.00 13.25 20.73
C VAL A 262 -9.36 13.50 21.37
N CYS A 263 -10.34 12.65 21.06
CA CYS A 263 -11.64 12.72 21.71
C CYS A 263 -11.55 12.27 23.17
N PRO A 264 -12.06 13.05 24.14
CA PRO A 264 -12.06 12.67 25.55
C PRO A 264 -13.02 11.50 25.86
N GLY A 265 -13.98 11.22 24.96
CA GLY A 265 -14.95 10.15 25.16
C GLY A 265 -14.52 8.79 24.60
N CYS A 266 -14.00 8.75 23.36
CA CYS A 266 -13.58 7.50 22.71
C CYS A 266 -12.08 7.33 22.48
N GLU A 267 -11.25 8.30 22.90
CA GLU A 267 -9.80 8.31 22.67
C GLU A 267 -9.38 8.21 21.18
N CYS A 268 -10.35 8.40 20.30
CA CYS A 268 -10.21 8.43 18.85
C CYS A 268 -9.49 9.74 18.45
N ARG A 269 -8.42 9.66 17.66
CA ARG A 269 -7.63 10.82 17.21
C ARG A 269 -8.28 11.55 16.04
N PHE A 270 -8.35 12.87 16.10
CA PHE A 270 -8.77 13.73 15.00
C PHE A 270 -7.60 13.94 14.03
N ALA A 271 -7.89 13.99 12.72
CA ALA A 271 -6.86 14.38 11.75
C ALA A 271 -6.53 15.86 11.97
N GLU A 272 -5.24 16.19 12.11
CA GLU A 272 -4.76 17.57 12.06
C GLU A 272 -5.27 18.20 10.76
N GLY A 273 -5.96 19.34 10.90
CA GLY A 273 -6.51 20.12 9.79
C GLY A 273 -5.43 20.83 8.98
#